data_AF-A0A7S1HHF1-F1
#
_entry.id   AF-A0A7S1HHF1-F1
#
_cell.length_a   1.000
_cell.length_b   1.000
_cell.length_c   1.000
_cell.angle_alpha   90.00
_cell.angle_beta   90.00
_cell.angle_gamma   90.00
#
_symmetry.space_group_name_H-M   'P 1'
#
loop_
_entity.id
_entity.type
_entity.pdbx_description
1 polymer ?
#
loop_
_entity_poly.entity_id
_entity_poly.type
_entity_poly.pdbx_seq_one_letter_code
_entity_poly.pdbx_strand_id
1 'polypeptide(L)'
;NDAAVEGAHRFLKRVWNFGVRNADAIKTGGTDYAALNGDGKALRREVHNVLKQVSYDYERMQYNTVVSGAMKLLNALESFKAEGQAAAVRDGFSVLLRVLYPATPHITHQLWQDLGFAAELGDLLDAPWPTVDEAALVQDEIELMLQVNGKLRGAVKVPAGADKAAIE
;
A
#
# COMPACT_ATOMS: atom_id res chain seq x y z
N ASN A 1 1.34 27.96 11.62
CA ASN A 1 1.84 27.23 12.79
C ASN A 1 2.91 26.28 12.30
N ASP A 2 4.17 26.59 12.61
CA ASP A 2 5.35 25.98 11.98
C ASP A 2 5.48 24.48 12.30
N ALA A 3 4.88 24.04 13.42
CA ALA A 3 4.85 22.64 13.82
C ALA A 3 4.13 21.71 12.79
N ALA A 4 3.12 22.22 12.08
CA ALA A 4 2.42 21.45 11.05
C ALA A 4 3.31 21.23 9.81
N VAL A 5 4.11 22.24 9.45
CA VAL A 5 5.08 22.17 8.35
C VAL A 5 6.20 21.17 8.69
N GLU A 6 6.64 21.15 9.94
CA GLU A 6 7.65 20.20 10.40
C GLU A 6 7.16 18.74 10.27
N GLY A 7 5.88 18.48 10.58
CA GLY A 7 5.25 17.17 10.40
C GLY A 7 5.26 16.70 8.93
N ALA A 8 4.88 17.58 8.00
CA ALA A 8 4.92 17.29 6.57
C ALA A 8 6.36 17.05 6.08
N HIS A 9 7.32 17.86 6.51
CA HIS A 9 8.73 17.68 6.16
C HIS A 9 9.29 16.34 6.66
N ARG A 10 9.00 15.96 7.92
CA ARG A 10 9.41 14.65 8.46
C ARG A 10 8.80 13.49 7.66
N PHE A 11 7.54 13.61 7.26
CA PHE A 11 6.88 12.60 6.42
C PHE A 11 7.56 12.46 5.06
N LEU A 12 7.82 13.56 4.34
CA LEU A 12 8.49 13.49 3.03
C LEU A 12 9.92 12.96 3.13
N LYS A 13 10.64 13.30 4.22
CA LYS A 13 11.96 12.73 4.50
C LYS A 13 11.89 11.21 4.68
N ARG A 14 10.84 10.69 5.32
CA ARG A 14 10.62 9.24 5.45
C ARG A 14 10.33 8.59 4.10
N VAL A 15 9.48 9.19 3.26
CA VAL A 15 9.22 8.72 1.89
C VAL A 15 10.52 8.63 1.09
N TRP A 16 11.33 9.68 1.11
CA TRP A 16 12.64 9.71 0.45
C TRP A 16 13.57 8.60 0.95
N ASN A 17 13.75 8.52 2.26
CA ASN A 17 14.63 7.53 2.88
C ASN A 17 14.16 6.10 2.58
N PHE A 18 12.85 5.85 2.55
CA PHE A 18 12.31 4.55 2.18
C PHE A 18 12.64 4.20 0.72
N GLY A 19 12.41 5.13 -0.21
CA GLY A 19 12.73 4.93 -1.63
C GLY A 19 14.21 4.64 -1.85
N VAL A 20 15.09 5.44 -1.25
CA VAL A 20 16.55 5.26 -1.34
C VAL A 20 16.99 3.94 -0.72
N ARG A 21 16.53 3.61 0.49
CA ARG A 21 16.94 2.40 1.21
C ARG A 21 16.49 1.12 0.49
N ASN A 22 15.33 1.14 -0.14
CA ASN A 22 14.75 -0.01 -0.82
C ASN A 22 14.91 0.05 -2.35
N ALA A 23 15.79 0.91 -2.86
CA ALA A 23 15.92 1.15 -4.29
C ALA A 23 16.19 -0.13 -5.08
N ASP A 24 17.06 -1.01 -4.60
CA ASP A 24 17.36 -2.28 -5.25
C ASP A 24 16.14 -3.21 -5.30
N ALA A 25 15.42 -3.34 -4.19
CA ALA A 25 14.19 -4.15 -4.13
C ALA A 25 13.10 -3.58 -5.05
N ILE A 26 12.96 -2.25 -5.13
CA ILE A 26 11.98 -1.61 -5.99
C ILE A 26 12.36 -1.80 -7.47
N LYS A 27 13.62 -1.59 -7.84
CA LYS A 27 14.11 -1.72 -9.22
C LYS A 27 14.05 -3.16 -9.73
N THR A 28 14.39 -4.12 -8.88
CA THR A 28 14.41 -5.56 -9.23
C THR A 28 13.07 -6.24 -9.03
N GLY A 29 12.15 -5.62 -8.27
CA GLY A 29 10.79 -6.12 -8.09
C GLY A 29 10.09 -6.21 -9.45
N GLY A 30 9.53 -7.38 -9.77
CA GLY A 30 8.69 -7.54 -10.95
C GLY A 30 7.23 -7.16 -10.67
N THR A 31 6.38 -7.43 -11.66
CA THR A 31 4.91 -7.36 -11.55
C THR A 31 4.25 -8.73 -11.44
N ASP A 32 5.04 -9.79 -11.23
CA ASP A 32 4.51 -11.12 -10.91
C ASP A 32 4.14 -11.19 -9.43
N TYR A 33 2.83 -11.16 -9.17
CA TYR A 33 2.27 -11.24 -7.82
C TYR A 33 1.89 -12.68 -7.41
N ALA A 34 1.99 -13.65 -8.32
CA ALA A 34 1.63 -15.05 -8.03
C ALA A 34 2.63 -15.71 -7.05
N ALA A 35 3.89 -15.26 -7.09
CA ALA A 35 4.95 -15.72 -6.19
C ALA A 35 4.92 -15.06 -4.79
N LEU A 36 3.97 -14.17 -4.52
CA LEU A 36 3.87 -13.53 -3.20
C LEU A 36 3.46 -14.54 -2.13
N ASN A 37 4.18 -14.51 -1.01
CA ASN A 37 3.81 -15.25 0.19
C ASN A 37 2.65 -14.57 0.93
N GLY A 38 2.21 -15.15 2.05
CA GLY A 38 1.08 -14.60 2.83
C GLY A 38 1.28 -13.14 3.26
N ASP A 39 2.49 -12.77 3.67
CA ASP A 39 2.80 -11.40 4.10
C ASP A 39 2.81 -10.43 2.91
N GLY A 40 3.41 -10.83 1.78
CA GLY A 40 3.41 -10.02 0.55
C GLY A 40 2.00 -9.78 0.01
N LYS A 41 1.14 -10.82 0.02
CA LYS A 41 -0.28 -10.69 -0.32
C LYS A 41 -1.01 -9.77 0.67
N ALA A 42 -0.72 -9.87 1.96
CA ALA A 42 -1.32 -9.02 2.99
C ALA A 42 -0.96 -7.55 2.81
N LEU A 43 0.32 -7.23 2.54
CA LEU A 43 0.75 -5.87 2.22
C LEU A 43 0.03 -5.35 0.97
N ARG A 44 0.01 -6.15 -0.12
CA ARG A 44 -0.64 -5.75 -1.36
C ARG A 44 -2.14 -5.47 -1.14
N ARG A 45 -2.82 -6.30 -0.37
CA ARG A 45 -4.21 -6.07 0.02
C ARG A 45 -4.40 -4.76 0.79
N GLU A 46 -3.52 -4.47 1.75
CA GLU A 46 -3.59 -3.21 2.50
C GLU A 46 -3.40 -2.01 1.57
N VAL A 47 -2.39 -2.06 0.68
CA VAL A 47 -2.12 -1.02 -0.31
C VAL A 47 -3.35 -0.73 -1.17
N HIS A 48 -3.97 -1.77 -1.73
CA HIS A 48 -5.11 -1.63 -2.64
C HIS A 48 -6.39 -1.19 -1.91
N ASN A 49 -6.59 -1.58 -0.65
CA ASN A 49 -7.66 -1.04 0.19
C ASN A 49 -7.50 0.46 0.45
N VAL A 50 -6.29 0.90 0.81
CA VAL A 50 -6.03 2.32 1.04
C VAL A 50 -6.12 3.10 -0.27
N LEU A 51 -5.66 2.56 -1.39
CA LEU A 51 -5.81 3.17 -2.72
C LEU A 51 -7.29 3.37 -3.09
N LYS A 52 -8.15 2.39 -2.80
CA LYS A 52 -9.60 2.51 -3.01
C LYS A 52 -10.18 3.69 -2.23
N GLN A 53 -9.82 3.81 -0.96
CA GLN A 53 -10.24 4.94 -0.11
C GLN A 53 -9.69 6.27 -0.65
N VAL A 54 -8.40 6.35 -0.94
CA VAL A 54 -7.73 7.57 -1.40
C VAL A 54 -8.31 8.06 -2.73
N SER A 55 -8.60 7.15 -3.66
CA SER A 55 -9.20 7.51 -4.95
C SER A 55 -10.58 8.13 -4.76
N TYR A 56 -11.42 7.55 -3.91
CA TYR A 56 -12.72 8.11 -3.54
C TYR A 56 -12.61 9.47 -2.84
N ASP A 57 -11.63 9.63 -1.94
CA ASP A 57 -11.41 10.89 -1.23
C ASP A 57 -10.92 12.00 -2.17
N TYR A 58 -10.11 11.67 -3.18
CA TYR A 58 -9.70 12.61 -4.23
C TYR A 58 -10.88 13.11 -5.05
N GLU A 59 -11.80 12.23 -5.46
CA GLU A 59 -13.03 12.61 -6.17
C GLU A 59 -13.88 13.60 -5.37
N ARG A 60 -13.85 13.48 -4.04
CA ARG A 60 -14.57 14.36 -3.11
C ARG A 60 -13.76 15.55 -2.61
N MET A 61 -12.57 15.77 -3.17
CA MET A 61 -11.64 16.84 -2.81
C MET A 61 -11.28 16.86 -1.32
N GLN A 62 -11.26 15.69 -0.66
CA GLN A 62 -10.90 15.53 0.75
C GLN A 62 -9.40 15.32 0.93
N TYR A 63 -8.60 16.33 0.55
CA TYR A 63 -7.13 16.19 0.50
C TYR A 63 -6.46 15.81 1.83
N ASN A 64 -7.05 16.20 2.97
CA ASN A 64 -6.51 15.82 4.28
C ASN A 64 -6.57 14.30 4.53
N THR A 65 -7.63 13.63 4.08
CA THR A 65 -7.78 12.18 4.25
C THR A 65 -6.95 11.42 3.22
N VAL A 66 -6.77 11.97 2.03
CA VAL A 66 -5.77 11.50 1.05
C VAL A 66 -4.37 11.45 1.67
N VAL A 67 -3.92 12.55 2.28
CA VAL A 67 -2.59 12.61 2.93
C VAL A 67 -2.49 11.61 4.07
N SER A 68 -3.56 11.45 4.86
CA SER A 68 -3.63 10.41 5.89
C SER A 68 -3.51 8.99 5.28
N GLY A 69 -4.16 8.73 4.15
CA GLY A 69 -4.03 7.49 3.38
C GLY A 69 -2.59 7.25 2.92
N ALA A 70 -1.91 8.26 2.38
CA ALA A 70 -0.51 8.17 2.01
C ALA A 70 0.41 7.87 3.20
N MET A 71 0.14 8.45 4.38
CA MET A 71 0.84 8.11 5.61
C MET A 71 0.63 6.65 6.03
N LYS A 72 -0.60 6.13 5.91
CA LYS A 72 -0.90 4.72 6.18
C LYS A 72 -0.15 3.79 5.23
N LEU A 73 -0.15 4.09 3.92
CA LEU A 73 0.62 3.35 2.91
C LEU A 73 2.11 3.28 3.28
N LEU A 74 2.71 4.44 3.59
CA LEU A 74 4.12 4.47 3.98
C LEU A 74 4.39 3.67 5.27
N ASN A 75 3.51 3.75 6.27
CA ASN A 75 3.67 2.98 7.51
C ASN A 75 3.62 1.47 7.25
N ALA A 76 2.67 1.01 6.42
CA ALA A 76 2.55 -0.39 6.03
C ALA A 76 3.84 -0.88 5.35
N LEU A 77 4.34 -0.09 4.39
CA LEU A 77 5.59 -0.37 3.69
C LEU A 77 6.81 -0.40 4.61
N GLU A 78 6.93 0.56 5.54
CA GLU A 78 8.04 0.61 6.50
C GLU A 78 8.02 -0.55 7.49
N SER A 79 6.82 -1.06 7.84
CA SER A 79 6.65 -2.20 8.74
C SER A 79 6.89 -3.55 8.05
N PHE A 80 6.85 -3.58 6.72
CA PHE A 80 6.97 -4.79 5.93
C PHE A 80 8.42 -5.21 5.72
N LYS A 81 8.67 -6.52 5.81
CA LYS A 81 9.96 -7.11 5.50
C LYS A 81 9.96 -7.64 4.07
N ALA A 82 10.78 -7.02 3.22
CA ALA A 82 10.83 -7.30 1.79
C ALA A 82 11.44 -8.66 1.40
N GLU A 83 11.74 -9.56 2.35
CA GLU A 83 12.50 -10.82 2.18
C GLU A 83 11.93 -11.69 1.03
N GLY A 84 12.45 -11.51 -0.20
CA GLY A 84 11.94 -12.16 -1.41
C GLY A 84 10.58 -11.64 -1.91
N GLN A 85 10.04 -10.57 -1.33
CA GLN A 85 8.72 -9.99 -1.63
C GLN A 85 8.83 -8.61 -2.30
N ALA A 86 9.87 -8.42 -3.10
CA ALA A 86 10.20 -7.16 -3.79
C ALA A 86 9.04 -6.62 -4.65
N ALA A 87 8.27 -7.50 -5.30
CA ALA A 87 7.11 -7.12 -6.11
C ALA A 87 6.03 -6.38 -5.30
N ALA A 88 5.77 -6.79 -4.04
CA ALA A 88 4.80 -6.13 -3.18
C ALA A 88 5.27 -4.75 -2.73
N VAL A 89 6.58 -4.60 -2.43
CA VAL A 89 7.18 -3.31 -2.08
C VAL A 89 7.16 -2.34 -3.25
N ARG A 90 7.51 -2.83 -4.45
CA ARG A 90 7.48 -2.05 -5.69
C ARG A 90 6.06 -1.55 -5.99
N ASP A 91 5.07 -2.44 -5.92
CA ASP A 91 3.66 -2.10 -6.16
C ASP A 91 3.19 -1.01 -5.18
N GLY A 92 3.36 -1.24 -3.88
CA GLY A 92 2.95 -0.28 -2.86
C GLY A 92 3.65 1.06 -2.93
N PHE A 93 4.96 1.09 -3.24
CA PHE A 93 5.69 2.35 -3.36
C PHE A 93 5.32 3.12 -4.64
N SER A 94 5.09 2.42 -5.76
CA SER A 94 4.55 3.03 -6.99
C SER A 94 3.22 3.72 -6.72
N VAL A 95 2.28 3.04 -6.04
CA VAL A 95 0.98 3.59 -5.64
C VAL A 95 1.17 4.83 -4.75
N LEU A 96 2.04 4.76 -3.75
CA LEU A 96 2.33 5.89 -2.85
C LEU A 96 2.83 7.12 -3.61
N LEU A 97 3.79 6.95 -4.53
CA LEU A 97 4.34 8.06 -5.31
C LEU A 97 3.28 8.73 -6.18
N ARG A 98 2.42 7.95 -6.85
CA ARG A 98 1.33 8.48 -7.69
C ARG A 98 0.24 9.17 -6.86
N VAL A 99 -0.09 8.64 -5.69
CA VAL A 99 -1.03 9.26 -4.75
C VAL A 99 -0.52 10.61 -4.23
N LEU A 100 0.78 10.71 -3.96
CA LEU A 100 1.41 11.93 -3.46
C LEU A 100 1.69 12.96 -4.55
N TYR A 101 1.80 12.54 -5.80
CA TYR A 101 2.20 13.39 -6.92
C TYR A 101 1.42 14.72 -7.02
N PRO A 102 0.07 14.75 -6.90
CA PRO A 102 -0.68 16.01 -6.94
C PRO A 102 -0.33 17.00 -5.83
N ALA A 103 0.14 16.51 -4.67
CA ALA A 103 0.47 17.34 -3.51
C ALA A 103 1.97 17.70 -3.44
N THR A 104 2.84 16.78 -3.83
CA THR A 104 4.30 16.92 -3.70
C THR A 104 5.03 16.44 -4.96
N PRO A 105 4.83 17.11 -6.10
CA PRO A 105 5.24 16.59 -7.41
C PRO A 105 6.76 16.43 -7.57
N HIS A 106 7.55 17.35 -7.01
CA HIS A 106 9.01 17.37 -7.22
C HIS A 106 9.72 16.16 -6.61
N ILE A 107 9.40 15.82 -5.37
CA ILE A 107 10.02 14.69 -4.67
C ILE A 107 9.57 13.36 -5.26
N THR A 108 8.28 13.24 -5.61
CA THR A 108 7.75 12.03 -6.23
C THR A 108 8.30 11.84 -7.63
N HIS A 109 8.45 12.91 -8.41
CA HIS A 109 9.05 12.85 -9.74
C HIS A 109 10.51 12.39 -9.67
N GLN A 110 11.32 12.98 -8.77
CA GLN A 110 12.71 12.56 -8.63
C GLN A 110 12.83 11.08 -8.22
N LEU A 111 12.07 10.64 -7.22
CA LEU A 111 12.04 9.23 -6.81
C LEU A 111 11.54 8.31 -7.93
N TRP A 112 10.55 8.74 -8.71
CA TRP A 112 10.00 7.98 -9.84
C TRP A 112 11.07 7.68 -10.90
N GLN A 113 11.86 8.69 -11.23
CA GLN A 113 13.00 8.58 -12.15
C GLN A 113 14.10 7.70 -11.55
N ASP A 114 14.53 7.98 -10.32
CA ASP A 114 15.64 7.29 -9.66
C ASP A 114 15.38 5.79 -9.45
N LEU A 115 14.11 5.42 -9.27
CA LEU A 115 13.65 4.04 -9.06
C LEU A 115 13.34 3.30 -10.37
N GLY A 116 13.50 3.95 -11.53
CA GLY A 116 13.35 3.32 -12.84
C GLY A 116 11.91 3.16 -13.31
N PHE A 117 10.93 3.65 -12.55
CA PHE A 117 9.52 3.57 -12.95
C PHE A 117 9.27 4.33 -14.26
N ALA A 118 9.97 5.44 -14.49
CA ALA A 118 9.82 6.23 -15.71
C ALA A 118 10.12 5.44 -16.99
N ALA A 119 11.10 4.53 -16.93
CA ALA A 119 11.51 3.72 -18.08
C ALA A 119 10.46 2.66 -18.45
N GLU A 120 9.64 2.22 -17.49
CA GLU A 120 8.66 1.15 -17.70
C GLU A 120 7.22 1.66 -17.82
N LEU A 121 6.88 2.71 -17.07
CA LEU A 121 5.51 3.21 -16.89
C LEU A 121 5.30 4.61 -17.47
N GLY A 122 6.34 5.20 -18.08
CA GLY A 122 6.35 6.57 -18.59
C GLY A 122 6.62 7.61 -17.50
N ASP A 123 6.73 8.87 -17.93
CA ASP A 123 6.88 10.00 -17.01
C ASP A 123 5.74 10.00 -15.98
N LEU A 124 6.02 10.37 -14.73
CA LEU A 124 5.02 10.43 -13.69
C LEU A 124 3.87 11.39 -14.03
N LEU A 125 4.14 12.43 -14.82
CA LEU A 125 3.13 13.36 -15.35
C LEU A 125 2.09 12.66 -16.24
N ASP A 126 2.53 11.70 -17.05
CA ASP A 126 1.71 10.96 -18.02
C ASP A 126 1.29 9.58 -17.51
N ALA A 127 1.84 9.16 -16.36
CA ALA A 127 1.56 7.86 -15.77
C ALA A 127 0.08 7.77 -15.37
N PRO A 128 -0.60 6.67 -15.71
CA PRO A 128 -2.02 6.51 -15.37
C PRO A 128 -2.20 6.49 -13.85
N TRP A 129 -3.33 7.02 -13.40
CA TRP A 129 -3.74 6.89 -12.01
C TRP A 129 -3.73 5.41 -11.59
N PRO A 130 -3.17 5.04 -10.42
CA PRO A 130 -3.14 3.65 -9.99
C PRO A 130 -4.56 3.10 -9.84
N THR A 131 -4.83 1.97 -10.48
CA THR A 131 -6.11 1.28 -10.41
C THR A 131 -6.08 0.21 -9.32
N VAL A 132 -7.19 0.09 -8.58
CA VAL A 132 -7.37 -0.97 -7.58
C VAL A 132 -7.44 -2.32 -8.30
N ASP A 133 -6.58 -3.26 -7.89
CA ASP A 133 -6.64 -4.65 -8.30
C ASP A 133 -7.57 -5.42 -7.37
N GLU A 134 -8.77 -5.74 -7.86
CA GLU A 134 -9.76 -6.50 -7.10
C GLU A 134 -9.25 -7.90 -6.69
N ALA A 135 -8.31 -8.50 -7.43
CA ALA A 135 -7.69 -9.77 -7.04
C ALA A 135 -6.79 -9.61 -5.81
N ALA A 136 -6.18 -8.43 -5.60
CA ALA A 136 -5.42 -8.14 -4.38
C ALA A 136 -6.33 -7.99 -3.15
N LEU A 137 -7.61 -7.68 -3.34
CA LEU A 137 -8.56 -7.49 -2.25
C LEU A 137 -9.14 -8.80 -1.72
N VAL A 138 -9.09 -9.87 -2.51
CA VAL A 138 -9.60 -11.19 -2.12
C VAL A 138 -8.83 -11.72 -0.91
N GLN A 139 -9.57 -12.15 0.10
CA GLN A 139 -9.04 -12.88 1.24
C GLN A 139 -9.20 -14.37 1.02
N ASP A 140 -8.10 -15.12 1.06
CA ASP A 140 -8.14 -16.58 1.06
C ASP A 140 -8.66 -17.10 2.41
N GLU A 141 -8.41 -16.36 3.50
CA GLU A 141 -8.80 -16.68 4.87
C GLU A 141 -9.45 -15.47 5.56
N ILE A 142 -10.52 -15.71 6.31
CA ILE A 142 -11.23 -14.72 7.12
C ILE A 142 -11.04 -15.10 8.60
N GLU A 143 -10.77 -14.10 9.43
CA GLU A 143 -10.70 -14.29 10.88
C GLU A 143 -12.10 -14.16 11.50
N LEU A 144 -12.62 -15.25 12.03
CA LEU A 144 -13.89 -15.31 12.73
C LEU A 144 -13.68 -15.17 14.23
N MET A 145 -14.32 -14.14 14.80
CA MET A 145 -14.31 -13.88 16.24
C MET A 145 -15.29 -14.80 16.96
N LEU A 146 -14.74 -15.68 17.80
CA LEU A 146 -15.51 -16.69 18.53
C LEU A 146 -15.99 -16.10 19.85
N GLN A 147 -17.31 -15.98 20.00
CA GLN A 147 -17.95 -15.50 21.22
C GLN A 147 -18.72 -16.63 21.89
N VAL A 148 -18.58 -16.77 23.22
CA VAL A 148 -19.36 -17.70 24.03
C VAL A 148 -20.08 -16.90 25.12
N ASN A 149 -21.41 -16.98 25.13
CA ASN A 149 -22.29 -16.19 26.02
C ASN A 149 -22.00 -14.68 25.96
N GLY A 150 -21.80 -14.14 24.76
CA GLY A 150 -21.53 -12.71 24.54
C GLY A 150 -20.15 -12.22 24.97
N LYS A 151 -19.24 -13.10 25.43
CA LYS A 151 -17.85 -12.78 25.73
C LYS A 151 -16.92 -13.33 24.65
N LEU A 152 -16.00 -12.51 24.16
CA LEU A 152 -14.96 -12.91 23.20
C LEU A 152 -14.07 -13.99 23.83
N ARG A 153 -13.92 -15.13 23.16
CA ARG A 153 -13.14 -16.29 23.64
C ARG A 153 -11.94 -16.63 22.76
N GLY A 154 -11.92 -16.17 21.52
CA GLY A 154 -10.79 -16.36 20.62
C GLY A 154 -11.12 -15.92 19.21
N ALA A 155 -10.18 -16.16 18.30
CA ALA A 155 -10.34 -15.94 16.87
C ALA A 155 -9.86 -17.19 16.13
N VAL A 156 -10.55 -17.57 15.04
CA VAL A 156 -10.18 -18.71 14.18
C VAL A 156 -10.09 -18.21 12.75
N LYS A 157 -9.01 -18.57 12.05
CA LYS A 157 -8.88 -18.32 10.60
C LYS A 157 -9.54 -19.46 9.84
N VAL A 158 -10.52 -19.13 9.01
CA VAL A 158 -11.20 -20.08 8.12
C VAL A 158 -11.05 -19.65 6.67
N PRO A 159 -11.00 -20.58 5.70
CA PRO A 159 -11.05 -20.23 4.30
C PRO A 159 -12.27 -19.35 3.99
N ALA A 160 -12.13 -18.32 3.15
CA ALA A 160 -13.22 -17.40 2.85
C ALA A 160 -14.43 -18.05 2.16
N GLY A 161 -14.23 -19.20 1.53
CA GLY A 161 -15.28 -20.04 0.95
C GLY A 161 -15.73 -21.21 1.84
N ALA A 162 -15.36 -21.25 3.12
CA ALA A 162 -15.79 -22.32 4.02
C ALA A 162 -17.29 -22.23 4.28
N ASP A 163 -18.03 -23.26 3.89
CA ASP A 163 -19.44 -23.39 4.18
C ASP A 163 -19.70 -23.50 5.69
N LYS A 164 -20.87 -23.06 6.13
CA LYS A 164 -21.29 -23.05 7.54
C LYS A 164 -21.11 -24.41 8.23
N ALA A 165 -21.26 -25.51 7.50
CA ALA A 165 -21.07 -26.89 7.98
C ALA A 165 -19.60 -27.28 8.22
N ALA A 166 -18.63 -26.52 7.70
CA ALA A 166 -17.20 -26.70 7.99
C ALA A 166 -16.72 -25.83 9.17
N ILE A 167 -17.55 -24.87 9.61
CA ILE A 167 -17.27 -23.90 10.68
C ILE A 167 -17.97 -24.30 12.00
N GLU A 168 -19.13 -24.96 11.92
CA GLU A 168 -19.91 -25.47 13.06
C GLU A 168 -19.36 -26.75 13.69
#